data_AF-A0A7V5FRJ3-F1
#
_entry.id   AF-A0A7V5FRJ3-F1
#
_cell.length_a   1.000
_cell.length_b   1.000
_cell.length_c   1.000
_cell.angle_alpha   90.00
_cell.angle_beta   90.00
_cell.angle_gamma   90.00
#
_symmetry.space_group_name_H-M   'P 1'
#
loop_
_entity.id
_entity.type
_entity.pdbx_description
1 polymer ?
#
loop_
_entity_poly.entity_id
_entity_poly.type
_entity_poly.pdbx_seq_one_letter_code
_entity_poly.pdbx_strand_id
1 'polypeptide(L)'
;MPSRAFCSDENQGLPIILLTKHFGIFPFNHGRVGGMLAVGRHGPHAQHGDDLVIVQASHVGYDPDSGEYGTYKRPYLSGDNRCASCGKLTHVISPYLERYFFARERIFLSRDENGRCLITTKNSFVDFGSRPVEHGLVVKLSNIVAQDNQGIIRPISAASTTQTYEVSSAFRHRLQEQGYEWKSGIGESIGKLLTADLFYFKENFHETDDSILLERNLIEFMPDIVSARYPSLRAAKTNIQLEFARVVESIRRCDDYKGRNLLYIAGLNIDISEYKGFPPTNYFVPWAAHVQLQGGTPDEYTHPVEQQVLFARLMAQSSINPDQTDLKEKIHSMLRAPRLDIRSSR
;
A
#
# COMPACT_ATOMS: atom_id res chain seq x y z
N MET A 1 22.98 15.54 -0.06
CA MET A 1 22.14 15.49 -1.27
C MET A 1 20.82 14.76 -0.97
N PRO A 2 19.66 15.43 -1.08
CA PRO A 2 18.37 14.78 -0.94
C PRO A 2 17.91 14.09 -2.21
N SER A 3 17.14 13.03 -2.02
CA SER A 3 16.43 12.29 -3.04
C SER A 3 15.02 11.98 -2.56
N ARG A 4 14.06 11.94 -3.49
CA ARG A 4 12.68 11.60 -3.20
C ARG A 4 12.16 10.48 -4.10
N ALA A 5 11.38 9.58 -3.51
CA ALA A 5 10.62 8.55 -4.20
C ALA A 5 9.13 8.64 -3.81
N PHE A 6 8.47 9.67 -4.33
CA PHE A 6 7.03 9.92 -4.15
C PHE A 6 6.28 9.61 -5.44
N CYS A 7 4.97 9.39 -5.31
CA CYS A 7 4.06 9.28 -6.45
C CYS A 7 4.08 10.58 -7.30
N SER A 8 3.69 10.46 -8.57
CA SER A 8 3.62 11.59 -9.51
C SER A 8 2.39 12.49 -9.33
N ASP A 9 1.52 12.20 -8.36
CA ASP A 9 0.32 12.99 -8.05
C ASP A 9 0.69 14.41 -7.59
N GLU A 10 -0.08 15.44 -7.99
CA GLU A 10 0.30 16.84 -7.75
C GLU A 10 0.32 17.21 -6.26
N ASN A 11 -0.49 16.53 -5.45
CA ASN A 11 -0.54 16.73 -4.00
C ASN A 11 0.76 16.30 -3.29
N GLN A 12 1.66 15.58 -3.98
CA GLN A 12 3.01 15.27 -3.51
C GLN A 12 4.01 16.42 -3.71
N GLY A 13 3.59 17.53 -4.32
CA GLY A 13 4.43 18.71 -4.54
C GLY A 13 4.86 19.40 -3.24
N LEU A 14 3.99 19.44 -2.22
CA LEU A 14 4.29 20.11 -0.94
C LEU A 14 5.47 19.45 -0.20
N PRO A 15 5.52 18.11 -0.02
CA PRO A 15 6.71 17.43 0.50
C PRO A 15 8.00 17.76 -0.26
N ILE A 16 7.95 17.90 -1.60
CA ILE A 16 9.12 18.26 -2.42
C ILE A 16 9.59 19.69 -2.11
N ILE A 17 8.66 20.62 -1.95
CA ILE A 17 8.98 22.01 -1.56
C ILE A 17 9.63 22.03 -0.17
N LEU A 18 9.08 21.29 0.80
CA LEU A 18 9.63 21.21 2.15
C LEU A 18 11.04 20.60 2.17
N LEU A 19 11.28 19.52 1.43
CA LEU A 19 12.63 18.96 1.28
C LEU A 19 13.58 19.99 0.65
N THR A 20 13.15 20.68 -0.42
CA THR A 20 13.98 21.69 -1.09
C THR A 20 14.33 22.84 -0.15
N LYS A 21 13.36 23.29 0.67
CA LYS A 21 13.57 24.32 1.69
C LYS A 21 14.63 23.89 2.71
N HIS A 22 14.55 22.66 3.21
CA HIS A 22 15.41 22.20 4.31
C HIS A 22 16.80 21.74 3.86
N PHE A 23 16.96 21.28 2.62
CA PHE A 23 18.25 20.85 2.08
C PHE A 23 18.90 21.87 1.14
N GLY A 24 18.21 22.96 0.80
CA GLY A 24 18.69 24.05 -0.06
C GLY A 24 18.87 23.68 -1.54
N ILE A 25 18.50 22.47 -1.93
CA ILE A 25 18.60 21.96 -3.30
C ILE A 25 17.40 21.06 -3.62
N PHE A 26 16.98 21.06 -4.89
CA PHE A 26 15.90 20.16 -5.33
C PHE A 26 16.31 18.69 -5.17
N PRO A 27 15.43 17.84 -4.63
CA PRO A 27 15.73 16.44 -4.45
C PRO A 27 15.85 15.72 -5.79
N PHE A 28 16.86 14.86 -5.90
CA PHE A 28 16.97 13.92 -7.01
C PHE A 28 15.73 13.03 -7.08
N ASN A 29 15.20 12.78 -8.28
CA ASN A 29 13.98 12.01 -8.44
C ASN A 29 14.26 10.50 -8.57
N HIS A 30 14.05 9.75 -7.50
CA HIS A 30 14.01 8.28 -7.52
C HIS A 30 12.62 7.71 -7.79
N GLY A 31 11.59 8.54 -7.71
CA GLY A 31 10.20 8.10 -7.69
C GLY A 31 9.69 7.56 -9.03
N ARG A 32 8.78 6.61 -8.90
CA ARG A 32 7.82 6.16 -9.91
C ARG A 32 6.41 6.26 -9.33
N VAL A 33 5.41 6.09 -10.20
CA VAL A 33 3.99 6.11 -9.81
C VAL A 33 3.73 5.09 -8.70
N GLY A 34 2.88 5.44 -7.73
CA GLY A 34 2.57 4.59 -6.58
C GLY A 34 3.60 4.66 -5.44
N GLY A 35 4.60 5.54 -5.53
CA GLY A 35 5.64 5.67 -4.50
C GLY A 35 6.72 4.59 -4.58
N MET A 36 6.84 3.92 -5.73
CA MET A 36 7.91 2.94 -5.96
C MET A 36 9.25 3.62 -6.25
N LEU A 37 10.34 2.98 -5.83
CA LEU A 37 11.69 3.48 -6.07
C LEU A 37 12.32 2.87 -7.33
N ALA A 38 12.85 3.71 -8.22
CA ALA A 38 13.62 3.27 -9.39
C ALA A 38 15.07 2.92 -8.97
N VAL A 39 15.30 1.65 -8.61
CA VAL A 39 16.61 1.18 -8.09
C VAL A 39 17.77 1.35 -9.10
N GLY A 40 17.47 1.40 -10.40
CA GLY A 40 18.46 1.71 -11.43
C GLY A 40 18.99 3.16 -11.37
N ARG A 41 18.45 4.01 -10.50
CA ARG A 41 18.91 5.39 -10.29
C ARG A 41 19.87 5.55 -9.10
N HIS A 42 20.23 4.46 -8.42
CA HIS A 42 21.18 4.49 -7.30
C HIS A 42 22.54 5.07 -7.71
N GLY A 43 23.16 4.54 -8.76
CA GLY A 43 24.46 5.00 -9.26
C GLY A 43 24.51 6.50 -9.58
N PRO A 44 23.61 7.02 -10.43
CA PRO A 44 23.54 8.45 -10.70
C PRO A 44 23.39 9.31 -9.43
N HIS A 45 22.52 8.90 -8.50
CA HIS A 45 22.33 9.66 -7.27
C HIS A 45 23.56 9.63 -6.34
N ALA A 46 24.23 8.49 -6.25
CA ALA A 46 25.41 8.33 -5.39
C ALA A 46 26.54 9.30 -5.78
N GLN A 47 26.61 9.72 -7.05
CA GLN A 47 27.61 10.66 -7.55
C GLN A 47 27.33 12.12 -7.17
N HIS A 48 26.19 12.43 -6.55
CA HIS A 48 25.78 13.81 -6.27
C HIS A 48 26.21 14.33 -4.88
N GLY A 49 26.88 13.51 -4.06
CA GLY A 49 27.45 13.96 -2.78
C GLY A 49 27.91 12.82 -1.86
N ASP A 50 28.53 13.20 -0.75
CA ASP A 50 29.07 12.25 0.24
C ASP A 50 28.05 11.88 1.32
N ASP A 51 27.19 12.84 1.69
CA ASP A 51 26.04 12.65 2.57
C ASP A 51 24.76 12.59 1.75
N LEU A 52 24.09 11.44 1.78
CA LEU A 52 22.94 11.14 0.94
C LEU A 52 21.71 10.87 1.80
N VAL A 53 20.55 11.35 1.36
CA VAL A 53 19.28 11.00 1.99
C VAL A 53 18.24 10.66 0.93
N ILE A 54 17.53 9.55 1.11
CA ILE A 54 16.43 9.12 0.27
C ILE A 54 15.16 9.11 1.12
N VAL A 55 14.16 9.89 0.72
CA VAL A 55 12.83 9.87 1.34
C VAL A 55 11.85 9.23 0.38
N GLN A 56 11.34 8.05 0.72
CA GLN A 56 10.33 7.33 -0.06
C GLN A 56 9.00 7.36 0.67
N ALA A 57 7.92 7.55 -0.09
CA ALA A 57 6.59 7.49 0.48
C ALA A 57 5.57 6.94 -0.51
N SER A 58 4.74 6.03 -0.02
CA SER A 58 3.38 5.90 -0.57
C SER A 58 2.53 7.03 -0.03
N HIS A 59 1.36 7.26 -0.64
CA HIS A 59 0.46 8.30 -0.19
C HIS A 59 -1.00 7.87 -0.19
N VAL A 60 -1.79 8.53 0.63
CA VAL A 60 -3.23 8.30 0.75
C VAL A 60 -3.94 9.60 1.11
N GLY A 61 -5.07 9.85 0.47
CA GLY A 61 -5.94 10.96 0.85
C GLY A 61 -6.65 10.70 2.17
N TYR A 62 -6.88 11.74 2.95
CA TYR A 62 -7.64 11.69 4.19
C TYR A 62 -8.68 12.81 4.21
N ASP A 63 -9.91 12.44 4.53
CA ASP A 63 -11.00 13.38 4.74
C ASP A 63 -11.14 13.71 6.23
N PRO A 64 -10.82 14.94 6.66
CA PRO A 64 -10.93 15.33 8.06
C PRO A 64 -12.38 15.41 8.56
N ASP A 65 -13.39 15.53 7.68
CA ASP A 65 -14.79 15.59 8.11
C ASP A 65 -15.38 14.21 8.42
N SER A 66 -15.17 13.23 7.53
CA SER A 66 -15.66 11.86 7.74
C SER A 66 -14.69 10.94 8.48
N GLY A 67 -13.40 11.31 8.53
CA GLY A 67 -12.33 10.43 9.01
C GLY A 67 -12.03 9.27 8.04
N GLU A 68 -12.46 9.37 6.78
CA GLU A 68 -12.22 8.34 5.77
C GLU A 68 -10.89 8.52 5.02
N TYR A 69 -10.34 7.40 4.57
CA TYR A 69 -9.11 7.35 3.79
C TYR A 69 -9.38 6.95 2.34
N GLY A 70 -8.53 7.44 1.44
CA GLY A 70 -8.49 7.03 0.04
C GLY A 70 -9.05 8.06 -0.93
N THR A 71 -9.58 9.19 -0.45
CA THR A 71 -10.08 10.26 -1.30
C THR A 71 -9.44 11.61 -0.99
N TYR A 72 -9.39 12.47 -2.00
CA TYR A 72 -8.82 13.81 -1.92
C TYR A 72 -9.63 14.77 -2.79
N LYS A 73 -9.92 15.97 -2.28
CA LYS A 73 -10.59 17.03 -3.04
C LYS A 73 -9.57 17.81 -3.87
N ARG A 74 -9.65 17.70 -5.19
CA ARG A 74 -8.73 18.38 -6.11
C ARG A 74 -9.22 19.81 -6.37
N PRO A 75 -8.34 20.82 -6.26
CA PRO A 75 -8.75 22.24 -6.29
C PRO A 75 -9.30 22.71 -7.64
N TYR A 76 -8.97 22.02 -8.73
CA TYR A 76 -9.39 22.38 -10.08
C TYR A 76 -10.57 21.56 -10.62
N LEU A 77 -11.19 20.71 -9.80
CA LEU A 77 -12.43 20.02 -10.17
C LEU A 77 -13.63 20.83 -9.70
N SER A 78 -14.63 20.98 -10.58
CA SER A 78 -15.90 21.62 -10.23
C SER A 78 -16.71 20.76 -9.26
N GLY A 79 -17.37 21.39 -8.29
CA GLY A 79 -18.22 20.73 -7.30
C GLY A 79 -17.43 20.15 -6.13
N ASP A 80 -18.08 19.32 -5.32
CA ASP A 80 -17.45 18.63 -4.18
C ASP A 80 -16.94 17.23 -4.56
N ASN A 81 -16.52 17.07 -5.82
CA ASN A 81 -16.09 15.79 -6.35
C ASN A 81 -14.74 15.38 -5.74
N ARG A 82 -14.78 14.35 -4.90
CA ARG A 82 -13.61 13.71 -4.31
C ARG A 82 -13.13 12.60 -5.22
N CYS A 83 -11.82 12.55 -5.47
CA CYS A 83 -11.20 11.54 -6.32
C CYS A 83 -10.27 10.64 -5.50
N ALA A 84 -9.95 9.47 -6.04
CA ALA A 84 -8.99 8.56 -5.41
C ALA A 84 -7.61 9.22 -5.20
N SER A 85 -7.02 8.98 -4.03
CA SER A 85 -5.64 9.31 -3.68
C SER A 85 -5.08 8.21 -2.76
N CYS A 86 -4.06 7.46 -3.13
CA CYS A 86 -3.32 7.42 -4.39
C CYS A 86 -4.14 6.82 -5.56
N GLY A 87 -4.30 7.55 -6.66
CA GLY A 87 -5.06 7.07 -7.82
C GLY A 87 -4.54 5.77 -8.42
N LYS A 88 -3.21 5.57 -8.48
CA LYS A 88 -2.61 4.33 -9.00
C LYS A 88 -2.86 3.12 -8.11
N LEU A 89 -2.61 3.26 -6.79
CA LEU A 89 -2.85 2.16 -5.85
C LEU A 89 -4.33 1.80 -5.80
N THR A 90 -5.23 2.80 -5.77
CA THR A 90 -6.67 2.55 -5.83
C THR A 90 -7.05 1.81 -7.11
N HIS A 91 -6.54 2.22 -8.27
CA HIS A 91 -6.80 1.52 -9.53
C HIS A 91 -6.36 0.06 -9.52
N VAL A 92 -5.19 -0.25 -8.94
CA VAL A 92 -4.69 -1.64 -8.81
C VAL A 92 -5.60 -2.49 -7.95
N ILE A 93 -6.12 -1.96 -6.83
CA ILE A 93 -6.95 -2.75 -5.90
C ILE A 93 -8.44 -2.81 -6.30
N SER A 94 -8.90 -1.91 -7.17
CA SER A 94 -10.32 -1.80 -7.56
C SER A 94 -10.92 -3.11 -8.10
N PRO A 95 -10.29 -3.83 -9.07
CA PRO A 95 -10.84 -5.10 -9.56
C PRO A 95 -10.98 -6.17 -8.46
N TYR A 96 -10.06 -6.17 -7.49
CA TYR A 96 -10.08 -7.10 -6.37
C TYR A 96 -11.17 -6.74 -5.34
N LEU A 97 -11.38 -5.46 -5.09
CA LEU A 97 -12.48 -4.97 -4.26
C LEU A 97 -13.83 -5.37 -4.85
N GLU A 98 -14.02 -5.19 -6.16
CA GLU A 98 -15.24 -5.59 -6.85
C GLU A 98 -15.52 -7.09 -6.69
N ARG A 99 -14.52 -7.93 -6.91
CA ARG A 99 -14.64 -9.39 -6.75
C ARG A 99 -14.88 -9.81 -5.30
N TYR A 100 -14.23 -9.14 -4.34
CA TYR A 100 -14.44 -9.36 -2.93
C TYR A 100 -15.87 -9.02 -2.51
N PHE A 101 -16.39 -7.83 -2.87
CA PHE A 101 -17.77 -7.46 -2.59
C PHE A 101 -18.76 -8.39 -3.30
N PHE A 102 -18.47 -8.78 -4.54
CA PHE A 102 -19.29 -9.73 -5.27
C PHE A 102 -19.38 -11.09 -4.56
N ALA A 103 -18.27 -11.60 -4.00
CA ALA A 103 -18.22 -12.83 -3.22
C ALA A 103 -18.95 -12.69 -1.87
N ARG A 104 -18.76 -11.57 -1.17
CA ARG A 104 -19.42 -11.28 0.12
C ARG A 104 -20.94 -11.36 0.05
N GLU A 105 -21.52 -10.92 -1.06
CA GLU A 105 -22.97 -10.95 -1.28
C GLU A 105 -23.50 -12.27 -1.84
N ARG A 106 -22.62 -13.21 -2.20
CA ARG A 106 -22.99 -14.46 -2.92
C ARG A 106 -22.51 -15.75 -2.28
N ILE A 107 -21.80 -15.65 -1.16
CA ILE A 107 -21.51 -16.75 -0.26
C ILE A 107 -22.50 -16.64 0.89
N PHE A 108 -23.24 -17.71 1.17
CA PHE A 108 -24.33 -17.72 2.14
C PHE A 108 -24.03 -18.63 3.32
N LEU A 109 -24.40 -18.19 4.51
CA LEU A 109 -24.38 -18.97 5.75
C LEU A 109 -25.81 -19.30 6.14
N SER A 110 -26.10 -20.57 6.42
CA SER A 110 -27.44 -21.01 6.82
C SER A 110 -27.40 -22.16 7.82
N ARG A 111 -28.56 -22.44 8.41
CA ARG A 111 -28.80 -23.62 9.25
C ARG A 111 -29.88 -24.47 8.61
N ASP A 112 -29.65 -25.77 8.48
CA ASP A 112 -30.67 -26.67 7.96
C ASP A 112 -31.64 -27.16 9.05
N GLU A 113 -32.65 -27.92 8.64
CA GLU A 113 -33.68 -28.48 9.53
C GLU A 113 -33.12 -29.46 10.57
N ASN A 114 -31.99 -30.12 10.26
CA ASN A 114 -31.26 -31.01 11.17
C ASN A 114 -30.34 -30.25 12.12
N GLY A 115 -30.30 -28.91 12.01
CA GLY A 115 -29.49 -28.03 12.84
C GLY A 115 -28.03 -27.92 12.41
N ARG A 116 -27.65 -28.49 11.25
CA ARG A 116 -26.30 -28.34 10.68
C ARG A 116 -26.08 -26.92 10.20
N CYS A 117 -24.89 -26.41 10.45
CA CYS A 117 -24.47 -25.09 9.99
C CYS A 117 -23.80 -25.26 8.63
N LEU A 118 -24.26 -24.51 7.63
CA LEU A 118 -23.92 -24.70 6.23
C LEU A 118 -23.31 -23.44 5.62
N ILE A 119 -22.41 -23.64 4.67
CA ILE A 119 -21.94 -22.59 3.76
C ILE A 119 -22.29 -22.97 2.32
N THR A 120 -22.91 -22.05 1.60
CA THR A 120 -23.21 -22.19 0.17
C THR A 120 -22.38 -21.18 -0.63
N THR A 121 -21.59 -21.68 -1.56
CA THR A 121 -20.70 -20.85 -2.39
C THR A 121 -20.94 -21.10 -3.88
N LYS A 122 -20.67 -20.10 -4.72
CA LYS A 122 -20.75 -20.24 -6.18
C LYS A 122 -19.61 -21.12 -6.68
N ASN A 123 -19.87 -21.92 -7.72
CA ASN A 123 -18.86 -22.78 -8.37
C ASN A 123 -17.64 -21.96 -8.84
N SER A 124 -17.82 -20.68 -9.20
CA SER A 124 -16.74 -19.78 -9.61
C SER A 124 -15.74 -19.42 -8.51
N PHE A 125 -16.04 -19.71 -7.24
CA PHE A 125 -15.14 -19.46 -6.10
C PHE A 125 -14.48 -20.73 -5.56
N VAL A 126 -14.78 -21.89 -6.15
CA VAL A 126 -14.26 -23.19 -5.73
C VAL A 126 -13.20 -23.66 -6.71
N ASP A 127 -12.02 -23.97 -6.21
CA ASP A 127 -10.89 -24.44 -7.01
C ASP A 127 -10.99 -25.96 -7.24
N PHE A 128 -11.85 -26.36 -8.17
CA PHE A 128 -12.01 -27.77 -8.52
C PHE A 128 -10.77 -28.29 -9.25
N GLY A 129 -10.27 -29.48 -8.90
CA GLY A 129 -9.12 -30.07 -9.58
C GLY A 129 -9.33 -30.29 -11.09
N SER A 130 -10.57 -30.54 -11.53
CA SER A 130 -10.93 -30.70 -12.94
C SER A 130 -11.17 -29.37 -13.68
N ARG A 131 -11.40 -28.28 -12.94
CA ARG A 131 -11.67 -26.95 -13.48
C ARG A 131 -11.21 -25.91 -12.45
N PRO A 132 -9.89 -25.69 -12.36
CA PRO A 132 -9.35 -24.75 -11.40
C PRO A 132 -9.80 -23.34 -11.72
N VAL A 133 -9.84 -22.48 -10.70
CA VAL A 133 -10.02 -21.05 -10.92
C VAL A 133 -8.73 -20.50 -11.51
N GLU A 134 -8.79 -19.95 -12.72
CA GLU A 134 -7.61 -19.36 -13.38
C GLU A 134 -7.38 -17.92 -12.90
N HIS A 135 -8.46 -17.15 -12.79
CA HIS A 135 -8.45 -15.74 -12.42
C HIS A 135 -9.62 -15.44 -11.49
N GLY A 136 -9.35 -14.90 -10.30
CA GLY A 136 -10.42 -14.51 -9.37
C GLY A 136 -10.18 -14.86 -7.91
N LEU A 137 -11.22 -14.60 -7.12
CA LEU A 137 -11.27 -14.95 -5.70
C LEU A 137 -11.58 -16.44 -5.55
N VAL A 138 -10.75 -17.11 -4.76
CA VAL A 138 -10.92 -18.52 -4.40
C VAL A 138 -11.16 -18.62 -2.89
N VAL A 139 -12.21 -19.34 -2.50
CA VAL A 139 -12.52 -19.62 -1.10
C VAL A 139 -11.61 -20.74 -0.60
N LYS A 140 -10.95 -20.52 0.54
CA LYS A 140 -10.14 -21.51 1.24
C LYS A 140 -11.06 -22.45 2.02
N LEU A 141 -11.66 -23.42 1.32
CA LEU A 141 -12.60 -24.37 1.94
C LEU A 141 -11.98 -25.10 3.15
N SER A 142 -10.67 -25.35 3.15
CA SER A 142 -9.94 -25.95 4.29
C SER A 142 -10.09 -25.17 5.60
N ASN A 143 -10.32 -23.86 5.54
CA ASN A 143 -10.45 -23.01 6.72
C ASN A 143 -11.90 -22.86 7.19
N ILE A 144 -12.86 -23.43 6.45
CA ILE A 144 -14.28 -23.21 6.63
C ILE A 144 -15.04 -24.52 6.86
N VAL A 145 -14.79 -25.52 6.01
CA VAL A 145 -15.64 -26.70 5.82
C VAL A 145 -15.16 -27.88 6.66
N ALA A 146 -16.11 -28.67 7.16
CA ALA A 146 -15.82 -29.93 7.84
C ALA A 146 -15.22 -30.94 6.85
N GLN A 147 -14.15 -31.62 7.27
CA GLN A 147 -13.55 -32.71 6.50
C GLN A 147 -14.17 -34.05 6.94
N ASP A 148 -14.25 -34.99 6.02
CA ASP A 148 -14.59 -36.38 6.37
C ASP A 148 -13.45 -37.08 7.12
N ASN A 149 -13.68 -38.33 7.54
CA ASN A 149 -12.69 -39.13 8.30
C ASN A 149 -11.36 -39.37 7.54
N GLN A 150 -11.31 -39.07 6.24
CA GLN A 150 -10.11 -39.18 5.40
C GLN A 150 -9.46 -37.82 5.13
N GLY A 151 -9.95 -36.74 5.75
CA GLY A 151 -9.47 -35.38 5.51
C GLY A 151 -10.01 -34.74 4.22
N ILE A 152 -10.98 -35.37 3.55
CA ILE A 152 -11.49 -34.92 2.25
C ILE A 152 -12.70 -34.01 2.45
N ILE A 153 -12.74 -32.89 1.73
CA ILE A 153 -13.87 -31.98 1.69
C ILE A 153 -14.88 -32.46 0.64
N ARG A 154 -16.12 -32.72 1.08
CA ARG A 154 -17.21 -33.12 0.19
C ARG A 154 -18.43 -32.22 0.37
N PRO A 155 -19.07 -31.76 -0.72
CA PRO A 155 -20.32 -31.01 -0.60
C PRO A 155 -21.44 -31.93 -0.09
N ILE A 156 -22.33 -31.38 0.74
CA ILE A 156 -23.58 -32.04 1.12
C ILE A 156 -24.54 -32.03 -0.07
N SER A 157 -24.55 -30.93 -0.83
CA SER A 157 -25.35 -30.80 -2.04
C SER A 157 -24.63 -29.96 -3.08
N ALA A 158 -24.90 -30.29 -4.34
CA ALA A 158 -24.38 -29.60 -5.51
C ALA A 158 -25.57 -29.19 -6.39
N ALA A 159 -25.64 -27.92 -6.74
CA ALA A 159 -26.60 -27.39 -7.70
C ALA A 159 -25.87 -26.82 -8.92
N SER A 160 -26.61 -26.40 -9.94
CA SER A 160 -26.04 -25.99 -11.24
C SER A 160 -24.97 -24.90 -11.14
N THR A 161 -25.04 -24.01 -10.13
CA THR A 161 -24.07 -22.92 -9.95
C THR A 161 -23.47 -22.82 -8.55
N THR A 162 -23.80 -23.75 -7.65
CA THR A 162 -23.39 -23.65 -6.24
C THR A 162 -23.02 -25.00 -5.64
N GLN A 163 -22.14 -24.95 -4.65
CA GLN A 163 -21.84 -26.06 -3.75
C GLN A 163 -22.23 -25.66 -2.34
N THR A 164 -22.83 -26.59 -1.60
CA THR A 164 -23.16 -26.42 -0.19
C THR A 164 -22.39 -27.42 0.65
N TYR A 165 -21.76 -26.94 1.71
CA TYR A 165 -20.90 -27.71 2.60
C TYR A 165 -21.33 -27.56 4.05
N GLU A 166 -21.05 -28.56 4.87
CA GLU A 166 -21.12 -28.41 6.33
C GLU A 166 -19.92 -27.60 6.81
N VAL A 167 -20.13 -26.60 7.66
CA VAL A 167 -18.99 -25.88 8.24
C VAL A 167 -18.31 -26.69 9.33
N SER A 168 -17.00 -26.52 9.45
CA SER A 168 -16.21 -27.10 10.54
C SER A 168 -16.65 -26.56 11.90
N SER A 169 -16.46 -27.35 12.95
CA SER A 169 -16.70 -26.91 14.33
C SER A 169 -15.89 -25.67 14.70
N ALA A 170 -14.64 -25.59 14.25
CA ALA A 170 -13.76 -24.45 14.47
C ALA A 170 -14.30 -23.16 13.82
N PHE A 171 -14.71 -23.23 12.55
CA PHE A 171 -15.28 -22.07 11.87
C PHE A 171 -16.62 -21.64 12.49
N ARG A 172 -17.48 -22.62 12.83
CA ARG A 172 -18.74 -22.36 13.53
C ARG A 172 -18.52 -21.62 14.85
N HIS A 173 -17.60 -22.11 15.69
CA HIS A 173 -17.28 -21.51 16.98
C HIS A 173 -16.79 -20.08 16.81
N ARG A 174 -15.85 -19.86 15.88
CA ARG A 174 -15.33 -18.52 15.55
C ARG A 174 -16.44 -17.53 15.20
N LEU A 175 -17.41 -17.94 14.37
CA LEU A 175 -18.53 -17.06 14.03
C LEU A 175 -19.42 -16.76 15.24
N GLN A 176 -19.70 -17.76 16.08
CA GLN A 176 -20.48 -17.57 17.30
C GLN A 176 -19.80 -16.63 18.31
N GLU A 177 -18.48 -16.73 18.47
CA GLU A 177 -17.68 -15.79 19.30
C GLU A 177 -17.72 -14.36 18.75
N GLN A 178 -17.88 -14.20 17.44
CA GLN A 178 -18.10 -12.90 16.80
C GLN A 178 -19.56 -12.42 16.88
N GLY A 179 -20.42 -13.14 17.60
CA GLY A 179 -21.84 -12.81 17.80
C GLY A 179 -22.73 -13.18 16.62
N TYR A 180 -22.28 -14.06 15.72
CA TYR A 180 -23.10 -14.51 14.59
C TYR A 180 -24.14 -15.54 15.03
N GLU A 181 -25.40 -15.29 14.70
CA GLU A 181 -26.51 -16.19 14.92
C GLU A 181 -26.90 -16.91 13.62
N TRP A 182 -26.84 -18.24 13.63
CA TRP A 182 -27.14 -19.06 12.45
C TRP A 182 -28.63 -19.05 12.11
N LYS A 183 -28.96 -18.61 10.89
CA LYS A 183 -30.33 -18.48 10.40
C LYS A 183 -30.80 -19.68 9.60
N SER A 184 -32.03 -20.13 9.85
CA SER A 184 -32.66 -21.20 9.09
C SER A 184 -33.04 -20.79 7.66
N GLY A 185 -33.34 -21.76 6.80
CA GLY A 185 -33.81 -21.52 5.43
C GLY A 185 -32.69 -21.11 4.48
N ILE A 186 -32.90 -20.07 3.67
CA ILE A 186 -31.90 -19.60 2.70
C ILE A 186 -30.67 -18.96 3.36
N GLY A 187 -30.74 -18.65 4.65
CA GLY A 187 -29.65 -18.01 5.39
C GLY A 187 -29.45 -16.54 5.03
N GLU A 188 -28.21 -16.08 5.17
CA GLU A 188 -27.80 -14.72 4.80
C GLU A 188 -26.41 -14.69 4.16
N SER A 189 -26.09 -13.58 3.50
CA SER A 189 -24.76 -13.42 2.90
C SER A 189 -23.68 -13.34 3.99
N ILE A 190 -22.51 -13.92 3.72
CA ILE A 190 -21.38 -13.96 4.66
C ILE A 190 -20.90 -12.55 5.02
N GLY A 191 -21.10 -11.58 4.12
CA GLY A 191 -20.88 -10.17 4.41
C GLY A 191 -19.45 -9.91 4.92
N LYS A 192 -19.33 -9.19 6.05
CA LYS A 192 -18.02 -8.83 6.64
C LYS A 192 -17.31 -10.02 7.32
N LEU A 193 -17.97 -11.18 7.45
CA LEU A 193 -17.38 -12.39 8.04
C LEU A 193 -16.44 -13.10 7.06
N LEU A 194 -16.45 -12.72 5.77
CA LEU A 194 -15.45 -13.15 4.79
C LEU A 194 -14.11 -12.46 5.05
N THR A 195 -13.39 -12.97 6.03
CA THR A 195 -12.10 -12.43 6.49
C THR A 195 -10.95 -12.89 5.60
N ALA A 196 -9.82 -12.17 5.64
CA ALA A 196 -8.66 -12.38 4.74
C ALA A 196 -8.13 -13.81 4.72
N ASP A 197 -8.24 -14.54 5.83
CA ASP A 197 -7.78 -15.92 5.94
C ASP A 197 -8.71 -16.94 5.25
N LEU A 198 -9.90 -16.53 4.82
CA LEU A 198 -10.91 -17.41 4.22
C LEU A 198 -10.85 -17.45 2.69
N PHE A 199 -10.00 -16.64 2.07
CA PHE A 199 -9.86 -16.60 0.63
C PHE A 199 -8.43 -16.23 0.19
N TYR A 200 -8.19 -16.33 -1.11
CA TYR A 200 -7.02 -15.79 -1.80
C TYR A 200 -7.43 -15.40 -3.23
N PHE A 201 -6.55 -14.70 -3.92
CA PHE A 201 -6.72 -14.42 -5.34
C PHE A 201 -5.75 -15.25 -6.16
N LYS A 202 -6.23 -15.77 -7.29
CA LYS A 202 -5.39 -16.30 -8.35
C LYS A 202 -5.37 -15.33 -9.51
N GLU A 203 -4.18 -15.11 -10.06
CA GLU A 203 -3.96 -14.31 -11.25
C GLU A 203 -2.79 -14.86 -12.06
N ASN A 204 -2.92 -14.80 -13.38
CA ASN A 204 -1.80 -15.03 -14.31
C ASN A 204 -1.36 -13.70 -14.90
N PHE A 205 -0.18 -13.23 -14.49
CA PHE A 205 0.37 -11.97 -14.96
C PHE A 205 1.15 -12.19 -16.26
N HIS A 206 0.56 -11.83 -17.41
CA HIS A 206 1.15 -12.10 -18.73
C HIS A 206 1.99 -10.96 -19.34
N GLU A 207 2.19 -9.85 -18.63
CA GLU A 207 2.90 -8.68 -19.14
C GLU A 207 3.96 -8.14 -18.15
N THR A 208 4.81 -7.22 -18.61
CA THR A 208 5.93 -6.62 -17.85
C THR A 208 5.76 -5.12 -17.58
N ASP A 209 4.54 -4.58 -17.68
CA ASP A 209 4.27 -3.16 -17.39
C ASP A 209 4.46 -2.82 -15.90
N ASP A 210 4.70 -1.55 -15.60
CA ASP A 210 4.86 -1.03 -14.24
C ASP A 210 3.59 -1.18 -13.39
N SER A 211 2.42 -1.13 -14.02
CA SER A 211 1.13 -1.45 -13.38
C SER A 211 1.14 -2.84 -12.76
N ILE A 212 1.71 -3.80 -13.49
CA ILE A 212 1.78 -5.21 -13.13
C ILE A 212 2.83 -5.44 -12.05
N LEU A 213 3.92 -4.67 -12.02
CA LEU A 213 4.88 -4.77 -10.90
C LEU A 213 4.23 -4.44 -9.57
N LEU A 214 3.44 -3.36 -9.51
CA LEU A 214 2.74 -2.95 -8.29
C LEU A 214 1.68 -3.99 -7.89
N GLU A 215 0.93 -4.50 -8.85
CA GLU A 215 -0.08 -5.52 -8.63
C GLU A 215 0.52 -6.86 -8.16
N ARG A 216 1.58 -7.34 -8.83
CA ARG A 216 2.35 -8.54 -8.44
C ARG A 216 2.89 -8.44 -7.03
N ASN A 217 3.34 -7.25 -6.61
CA ASN A 217 3.82 -7.04 -5.25
C ASN A 217 2.68 -7.14 -4.23
N LEU A 218 1.47 -6.68 -4.57
CA LEU A 218 0.36 -6.61 -3.63
C LEU A 218 -0.52 -7.88 -3.60
N ILE A 219 -0.46 -8.75 -4.62
CA ILE A 219 -1.39 -9.87 -4.79
C ILE A 219 -1.47 -10.81 -3.58
N GLU A 220 -0.33 -11.14 -2.97
CA GLU A 220 -0.26 -12.03 -1.81
C GLU A 220 -0.96 -11.42 -0.58
N PHE A 221 -0.99 -10.10 -0.49
CA PHE A 221 -1.61 -9.34 0.60
C PHE A 221 -3.00 -8.83 0.25
N MET A 222 -3.49 -9.12 -0.96
CA MET A 222 -4.74 -8.58 -1.46
C MET A 222 -5.94 -8.97 -0.59
N PRO A 223 -6.04 -10.19 0.00
CA PRO A 223 -7.09 -10.51 0.97
C PRO A 223 -7.12 -9.56 2.18
N ASP A 224 -5.97 -9.24 2.76
CA ASP A 224 -5.85 -8.28 3.87
C ASP A 224 -6.21 -6.86 3.43
N ILE A 225 -5.84 -6.48 2.20
CA ILE A 225 -6.15 -5.16 1.64
C ILE A 225 -7.66 -4.98 1.45
N VAL A 226 -8.32 -5.88 0.73
CA VAL A 226 -9.74 -5.69 0.34
C VAL A 226 -10.70 -5.89 1.51
N SER A 227 -10.32 -6.69 2.50
CA SER A 227 -11.10 -6.93 3.72
C SER A 227 -10.91 -5.85 4.80
N ALA A 228 -9.92 -4.96 4.66
CA ALA A 228 -9.65 -3.91 5.63
C ALA A 228 -10.77 -2.86 5.67
N ARG A 229 -10.92 -2.19 6.83
CA ARG A 229 -11.84 -1.05 6.99
C ARG A 229 -11.57 0.07 5.97
N TYR A 230 -10.29 0.33 5.68
CA TYR A 230 -9.84 1.33 4.72
C TYR A 230 -8.87 0.69 3.72
N PRO A 231 -9.38 0.11 2.61
CA PRO A 231 -8.54 -0.62 1.65
C PRO A 231 -7.42 0.21 1.05
N SER A 232 -7.67 1.47 0.67
CA SER A 232 -6.64 2.36 0.11
C SER A 232 -5.50 2.64 1.10
N LEU A 233 -5.81 2.85 2.38
CA LEU A 233 -4.80 3.01 3.44
C LEU A 233 -4.02 1.71 3.65
N ARG A 234 -4.72 0.56 3.69
CA ARG A 234 -4.05 -0.74 3.85
C ARG A 234 -3.10 -1.01 2.68
N ALA A 235 -3.54 -0.76 1.45
CA ALA A 235 -2.72 -0.91 0.25
C ALA A 235 -1.47 -0.02 0.29
N ALA A 236 -1.61 1.26 0.67
CA ALA A 236 -0.47 2.17 0.80
C ALA A 236 0.54 1.69 1.85
N LYS A 237 0.06 1.22 3.02
CA LYS A 237 0.92 0.65 4.07
C LYS A 237 1.65 -0.61 3.61
N THR A 238 0.94 -1.54 2.98
CA THR A 238 1.55 -2.76 2.43
C THR A 238 2.62 -2.41 1.39
N ASN A 239 2.33 -1.46 0.49
CA ASN A 239 3.30 -1.03 -0.52
C ASN A 239 4.58 -0.44 0.11
N ILE A 240 4.45 0.37 1.18
CA ILE A 240 5.62 0.90 1.91
C ILE A 240 6.49 -0.23 2.45
N GLN A 241 5.89 -1.23 3.09
CA GLN A 241 6.64 -2.34 3.66
C GLN A 241 7.40 -3.13 2.60
N LEU A 242 6.75 -3.46 1.48
CA LEU A 242 7.35 -4.23 0.39
C LEU A 242 8.45 -3.43 -0.32
N GLU A 243 8.19 -2.15 -0.62
CA GLU A 243 9.18 -1.28 -1.25
C GLU A 243 10.38 -1.04 -0.33
N PHE A 244 10.16 -0.85 0.97
CA PHE A 244 11.26 -0.68 1.93
C PHE A 244 12.19 -1.90 1.92
N ALA A 245 11.64 -3.11 2.04
CA ALA A 245 12.44 -4.33 1.99
C ALA A 245 13.20 -4.48 0.67
N ARG A 246 12.52 -4.24 -0.46
CA ARG A 246 13.13 -4.30 -1.80
C ARG A 246 14.27 -3.29 -1.97
N VAL A 247 14.07 -2.06 -1.49
CA VAL A 247 15.04 -0.97 -1.63
C VAL A 247 16.25 -1.20 -0.73
N VAL A 248 16.06 -1.60 0.53
CA VAL A 248 17.19 -1.91 1.43
C VAL A 248 18.08 -2.99 0.83
N GLU A 249 17.50 -4.07 0.31
CA GLU A 249 18.28 -5.11 -0.36
C GLU A 249 18.98 -4.61 -1.63
N SER A 250 18.34 -3.72 -2.39
CA SER A 250 19.00 -3.09 -3.55
C SER A 250 20.16 -2.17 -3.17
N ILE A 251 20.05 -1.42 -2.07
CA ILE A 251 21.11 -0.55 -1.55
C ILE A 251 22.29 -1.41 -1.11
N ARG A 252 22.04 -2.48 -0.34
CA ARG A 252 23.08 -3.39 0.16
C ARG A 252 23.87 -4.09 -0.94
N ARG A 253 23.24 -4.34 -2.10
CA ARG A 253 23.87 -4.96 -3.28
C ARG A 253 24.51 -3.95 -4.24
N CYS A 254 24.28 -2.65 -4.03
CA CYS A 254 24.77 -1.60 -4.90
C CYS A 254 26.15 -1.13 -4.42
N ASP A 255 27.14 -1.21 -5.32
CA ASP A 255 28.49 -0.75 -5.01
C ASP A 255 28.60 0.78 -4.97
N ASP A 256 27.70 1.50 -5.65
CA ASP A 256 27.79 2.96 -5.82
C ASP A 256 27.69 3.73 -4.51
N TYR A 257 26.98 3.18 -3.51
CA TYR A 257 26.85 3.79 -2.18
C TYR A 257 27.96 3.38 -1.21
N LYS A 258 28.89 2.47 -1.57
CA LYS A 258 29.97 2.06 -0.68
C LYS A 258 30.84 3.26 -0.28
N GLY A 259 31.17 3.36 1.01
CA GLY A 259 31.99 4.45 1.55
C GLY A 259 31.30 5.81 1.61
N ARG A 260 29.97 5.85 1.56
CA ARG A 260 29.15 7.08 1.70
C ARG A 260 28.24 7.01 2.92
N ASN A 261 27.86 8.17 3.44
CA ASN A 261 26.77 8.26 4.41
C ASN A 261 25.44 8.24 3.65
N LEU A 262 24.54 7.32 4.03
CA LEU A 262 23.22 7.20 3.42
C LEU A 262 22.15 6.99 4.49
N LEU A 263 21.17 7.88 4.50
CA LEU A 263 19.93 7.74 5.27
C LEU A 263 18.78 7.47 4.30
N TYR A 264 18.23 6.26 4.31
CA TYR A 264 17.01 5.94 3.58
C TYR A 264 15.84 5.88 4.57
N ILE A 265 14.81 6.72 4.38
CA ILE A 265 13.59 6.73 5.18
C ILE A 265 12.40 6.40 4.28
N ALA A 266 11.61 5.42 4.67
CA ALA A 266 10.30 5.15 4.10
C ALA A 266 9.18 5.65 5.02
N GLY A 267 8.04 6.02 4.44
CA GLY A 267 6.87 6.44 5.21
C GLY A 267 5.61 6.58 4.39
N LEU A 268 4.57 7.13 5.03
CA LEU A 268 3.26 7.39 4.43
C LEU A 268 3.02 8.90 4.41
N ASN A 269 2.76 9.43 3.22
CA ASN A 269 2.24 10.77 3.00
C ASN A 269 0.71 10.74 3.16
N ILE A 270 0.18 11.43 4.16
CA ILE A 270 -1.27 11.63 4.34
C ILE A 270 -1.63 12.97 3.72
N ASP A 271 -2.40 12.93 2.63
CA ASP A 271 -2.80 14.11 1.87
C ASP A 271 -4.12 14.64 2.38
N ILE A 272 -4.13 15.88 2.83
CA ILE A 272 -5.32 16.56 3.34
C ILE A 272 -5.58 17.75 2.43
N SER A 273 -6.73 17.77 1.77
CA SER A 273 -7.13 18.90 0.93
C SER A 273 -7.38 20.15 1.77
N GLU A 274 -7.63 21.28 1.12
CA GLU A 274 -8.03 22.50 1.82
C GLU A 274 -9.18 22.21 2.81
N TYR A 275 -9.00 22.67 4.04
CA TYR A 275 -9.92 22.35 5.14
C TYR A 275 -10.10 23.55 6.05
N LYS A 276 -11.34 24.00 6.26
CA LYS A 276 -11.67 25.11 7.17
C LYS A 276 -10.79 26.37 6.99
N GLY A 277 -10.44 26.71 5.74
CA GLY A 277 -9.58 27.85 5.39
C GLY A 277 -8.08 27.61 5.59
N PHE A 278 -7.67 26.41 6.01
CA PHE A 278 -6.28 25.98 6.00
C PHE A 278 -5.91 25.44 4.60
N PRO A 279 -4.72 25.78 4.09
CA PRO A 279 -4.27 25.31 2.79
C PRO A 279 -4.13 23.78 2.77
N PRO A 280 -4.13 23.16 1.58
CA PRO A 280 -3.78 21.76 1.45
C PRO A 280 -2.48 21.44 2.17
N THR A 281 -2.47 20.35 2.92
CA THR A 281 -1.34 19.95 3.74
C THR A 281 -1.02 18.47 3.55
N ASN A 282 0.20 18.11 3.91
CA ASN A 282 0.67 16.74 3.89
C ASN A 282 1.36 16.42 5.21
N TYR A 283 0.99 15.28 5.80
CA TYR A 283 1.71 14.74 6.96
C TYR A 283 2.49 13.50 6.56
N PHE A 284 3.80 13.53 6.81
CA PHE A 284 4.66 12.38 6.65
C PHE A 284 4.68 11.56 7.95
N VAL A 285 4.19 10.32 7.87
CA VAL A 285 4.28 9.34 8.95
C VAL A 285 5.46 8.41 8.65
N PRO A 286 6.56 8.46 9.43
CA PRO A 286 7.71 7.59 9.19
C PRO A 286 7.33 6.12 9.40
N TRP A 287 7.92 5.22 8.62
CA TRP A 287 7.70 3.77 8.69
C TRP A 287 8.93 3.02 9.16
N ALA A 288 10.05 3.16 8.45
CA ALA A 288 11.32 2.55 8.81
C ALA A 288 12.47 3.31 8.16
N ALA A 289 13.67 3.15 8.70
CA ALA A 289 14.87 3.75 8.13
C ALA A 289 16.01 2.73 8.01
N HIS A 290 16.80 2.88 6.95
CA HIS A 290 18.09 2.25 6.81
C HIS A 290 19.18 3.31 6.90
N VAL A 291 20.20 3.03 7.71
CA VAL A 291 21.32 3.93 7.94
C VAL A 291 22.59 3.23 7.52
N GLN A 292 23.39 3.92 6.72
CA GLN A 292 24.74 3.53 6.35
C GLN A 292 25.68 4.69 6.64
N LEU A 293 26.81 4.42 7.28
CA LEU A 293 27.83 5.42 7.55
C LEU A 293 29.12 5.08 6.78
N GLN A 294 29.80 6.12 6.30
CA GLN A 294 31.03 6.03 5.52
C GLN A 294 32.13 5.24 6.25
N GLY A 295 32.27 5.43 7.56
CA GLY A 295 33.28 4.77 8.41
C GLY A 295 32.95 3.33 8.80
N GLY A 296 31.87 2.75 8.28
CA GLY A 296 31.28 1.51 8.75
C GLY A 296 30.04 1.76 9.59
N THR A 297 29.02 0.95 9.38
CA THR A 297 27.73 1.06 10.06
C THR A 297 27.81 0.39 11.43
N PRO A 298 27.55 1.11 12.54
CA PRO A 298 27.50 0.52 13.88
C PRO A 298 26.47 -0.62 14.01
N ASP A 299 26.68 -1.51 14.99
CA ASP A 299 25.80 -2.67 15.23
C ASP A 299 24.33 -2.27 15.46
N GLU A 300 24.08 -1.09 16.05
CA GLU A 300 22.73 -0.57 16.25
C GLU A 300 21.96 -0.27 14.94
N TYR A 301 22.67 -0.16 13.81
CA TYR A 301 22.12 0.09 12.48
C TYR A 301 22.32 -1.09 11.51
N THR A 302 22.78 -2.25 12.00
CA THR A 302 22.85 -3.48 11.20
C THR A 302 21.46 -3.86 10.65
N HIS A 303 20.44 -3.68 11.49
CA HIS A 303 19.04 -3.83 11.12
C HIS A 303 18.38 -2.47 10.88
N PRO A 304 17.31 -2.43 10.06
CA PRO A 304 16.49 -1.23 9.94
C PRO A 304 16.03 -0.67 11.28
N VAL A 305 15.97 0.66 11.36
CA VAL A 305 15.35 1.37 12.48
C VAL A 305 13.84 1.35 12.27
N GLU A 306 13.14 0.59 13.11
CA GLU A 306 11.70 0.39 13.04
C GLU A 306 10.88 1.62 13.47
N GLN A 307 9.61 1.66 13.07
CA GLN A 307 8.72 2.82 13.13
C GLN A 307 8.75 3.57 14.46
N GLN A 308 8.57 2.87 15.58
CA GLN A 308 8.44 3.51 16.89
C GLN A 308 9.74 4.21 17.31
N VAL A 309 10.88 3.55 17.11
CA VAL A 309 12.20 4.10 17.43
C VAL A 309 12.51 5.26 16.50
N LEU A 310 12.25 5.09 15.19
CA LEU A 310 12.44 6.13 14.19
C LEU A 310 11.61 7.37 14.52
N PHE A 311 10.32 7.21 14.81
CA PHE A 311 9.43 8.31 15.17
C PHE A 311 9.94 9.04 16.41
N ALA A 312 10.30 8.32 17.47
CA ALA A 312 10.84 8.93 18.68
C ALA A 312 12.14 9.71 18.42
N ARG A 313 13.07 9.14 17.61
CA ARG A 313 14.33 9.80 17.24
C ARG A 313 14.11 11.07 16.42
N LEU A 314 13.16 11.04 15.48
CA LEU A 314 12.79 12.22 14.67
C LEU A 314 12.11 13.29 15.53
N MET A 315 11.21 12.92 16.43
CA MET A 315 10.51 13.85 17.32
C MET A 315 11.41 14.47 18.38
N ALA A 316 12.54 13.84 18.70
CA ALA A 316 13.57 14.41 19.57
C ALA A 316 14.43 15.48 18.88
N GLN A 317 14.38 15.57 17.54
CA GLN A 317 15.10 16.62 16.81
C GLN A 317 14.38 17.96 16.89
N SER A 318 15.16 19.04 16.80
CA SER A 318 14.61 20.39 16.67
C SER A 318 13.76 20.52 15.40
N SER A 319 12.59 21.15 15.52
CA SER A 319 11.78 21.56 14.36
C SER A 319 12.38 22.76 13.61
N ILE A 320 13.34 23.45 14.23
CA ILE A 320 14.12 24.53 13.60
C ILE A 320 15.36 23.92 12.96
N ASN A 321 15.43 24.04 11.63
CA ASN A 321 16.63 23.73 10.85
C ASN A 321 17.38 25.04 10.57
N PRO A 322 18.57 25.27 11.17
CA PRO A 322 19.35 26.49 10.95
C PRO A 322 19.89 26.62 9.53
N ASP A 323 20.02 25.49 8.80
CA ASP A 323 20.54 25.44 7.43
C ASP A 323 19.42 25.56 6.37
N GLN A 324 18.17 25.79 6.80
CA GLN A 324 17.06 25.94 5.86
C GLN A 324 17.29 27.16 4.94
N THR A 325 16.91 27.02 3.68
CA THR A 325 17.05 28.06 2.68
C THR A 325 15.76 28.88 2.53
N ASP A 326 15.89 30.21 2.39
CA ASP A 326 14.79 31.06 1.95
C ASP A 326 14.55 30.87 0.44
N LEU A 327 13.54 30.07 0.11
CA LEU A 327 13.19 29.79 -1.28
C LEU A 327 12.75 31.06 -2.03
N LYS A 328 12.11 32.03 -1.37
CA LYS A 328 11.68 33.27 -2.03
C LYS A 328 12.90 34.10 -2.42
N GLU A 329 13.86 34.24 -1.51
CA GLU A 329 15.10 34.95 -1.77
C GLU A 329 15.89 34.30 -2.92
N LYS A 330 16.02 32.96 -2.91
CA LYS A 330 16.68 32.22 -3.98
C LYS A 330 16.00 32.41 -5.34
N ILE A 331 14.67 32.39 -5.39
CA ILE A 331 13.91 32.65 -6.62
C ILE A 331 14.17 34.08 -7.11
N HIS A 332 14.12 35.08 -6.23
CA HIS A 332 14.47 36.46 -6.60
C HIS A 332 15.91 36.62 -7.10
N SER A 333 16.87 35.88 -6.52
CA SER A 333 18.24 35.85 -7.02
C SER A 333 18.32 35.23 -8.42
N MET A 334 17.62 34.12 -8.65
CA MET A 334 17.59 33.42 -9.94
C MET A 334 16.98 34.29 -11.04
N LEU A 335 15.88 34.99 -10.75
CA LEU A 335 15.23 35.89 -11.72
C LEU A 335 16.09 37.10 -12.11
N ARG A 336 17.06 37.48 -11.27
CA ARG A 336 18.03 38.55 -11.53
C ARG A 336 19.31 38.05 -12.22
N ALA A 337 19.49 36.73 -12.37
CA ALA A 337 20.67 36.17 -12.99
C ALA A 337 20.77 36.57 -14.48
N PRO A 338 21.98 36.82 -15.00
CA PRO A 338 22.14 37.15 -16.41
C PRO A 338 21.69 35.99 -17.30
N ARG A 339 21.07 36.31 -18.43
CA ARG A 339 20.77 35.32 -19.47
C ARG A 339 22.06 34.92 -20.16
N LEU A 340 22.35 33.62 -20.16
CA LEU A 340 23.50 33.06 -20.87
C LEU A 340 23.09 32.72 -22.31
N ASP A 341 23.88 33.15 -23.29
CA ASP A 341 23.74 32.72 -24.69
C ASP A 341 24.33 31.32 -24.84
N ILE A 342 23.47 30.30 -24.75
CA ILE A 342 23.87 28.90 -24.85
C ILE A 342 23.89 28.52 -26.34
N ARG A 343 25.09 28.28 -26.88
CA ARG A 343 25.28 27.80 -28.25
C ARG A 343 25.68 26.34 -28.24
N SER A 344 25.06 25.51 -29.08
CA SER A 344 25.62 24.21 -29.40
C SER A 344 26.85 24.40 -30.29
N SER A 345 27.92 23.65 -30.04
CA SER A 345 29.03 23.54 -31.00
C SER A 345 28.44 23.16 -32.37
N ARG A 346 28.84 23.88 -33.42
CA ARG A 346 28.40 23.61 -34.80
C ARG A 346 28.88 22.24 -35.27
#